data_AF-A0A2H9TCZ2-F1
#
_entry.id   AF-A0A2H9TCZ2-F1
#
_cell.length_a   1.000
_cell.length_b   1.000
_cell.length_c   1.000
_cell.angle_alpha   90.00
_cell.angle_beta   90.00
_cell.angle_gamma   90.00
#
_symmetry.space_group_name_H-M   'P 1'
#
loop_
_entity.id
_entity.type
_entity.pdbx_description
1 polymer ?
#
loop_
_entity_poly.entity_id
_entity_poly.type
_entity_poly.pdbx_seq_one_letter_code
_entity_poly.pdbx_strand_id
1 'polypeptide(L)'
;MENQIFIHESSFETARKKIHENKDKQIIFSSNDDELNRKILEKEDINVLLLNQASRKDFQKQRNSGFNQVLAKLAKKKDVVIGINLNEVINAGNKKIKSEILARIRQNIMLCNKNKIKMIFIGQKRNPYDLKSLGLVLGMPTGMTREL
;
A
#
# COMPACT_ATOMS: atom_id res chain seq x y z
N MET A 1 -4.56 -14.58 -15.49
CA MET A 1 -5.05 -13.97 -14.24
C MET A 1 -5.02 -15.07 -13.19
N GLU A 2 -4.74 -14.78 -11.91
CA GLU A 2 -4.80 -15.71 -10.74
C GLU A 2 -3.52 -16.40 -10.24
N ASN A 3 -2.39 -15.68 -10.15
CA ASN A 3 -1.31 -16.08 -9.24
C ASN A 3 -1.03 -14.98 -8.20
N GLN A 4 -2.09 -14.34 -7.70
CA GLN A 4 -1.98 -13.36 -6.61
C GLN A 4 -2.59 -13.95 -5.34
N ILE A 5 -1.84 -13.92 -4.24
CA ILE A 5 -2.35 -14.29 -2.92
C ILE A 5 -2.42 -13.06 -2.02
N PHE A 6 -3.60 -12.87 -1.44
CA PHE A 6 -3.82 -11.83 -0.44
C PHE A 6 -3.64 -12.42 0.96
N ILE A 7 -2.66 -11.90 1.70
CA ILE A 7 -2.37 -12.32 3.07
C ILE A 7 -2.68 -11.15 3.99
N HIS A 8 -3.70 -11.32 4.82
CA HIS A 8 -4.03 -10.39 5.90
C HIS A 8 -3.86 -11.09 7.24
N GLU A 9 -2.89 -10.64 8.03
CA GLU A 9 -2.52 -11.31 9.28
C GLU A 9 -2.13 -10.30 10.36
N SER A 10 -2.39 -10.70 11.61
CA SER A 10 -2.03 -9.94 12.81
C SER A 10 -0.80 -10.50 13.53
N SER A 11 -0.33 -11.70 13.14
CA SER A 11 0.84 -12.35 13.72
C SER A 11 1.95 -12.57 12.69
N PHE A 12 3.20 -12.38 13.12
CA PHE A 12 4.37 -12.56 12.26
C PHE A 12 4.57 -14.01 11.84
N GLU A 13 4.35 -14.96 12.74
CA GLU A 13 4.61 -16.38 12.46
C GLU A 13 3.61 -16.94 11.45
N THR A 14 2.33 -16.58 11.56
CA THR A 14 1.30 -17.00 10.62
C THR A 14 1.52 -16.38 9.24
N ALA A 15 1.83 -15.08 9.21
CA ALA A 15 2.18 -14.38 7.97
C ALA A 15 3.38 -15.03 7.28
N ARG A 16 4.45 -15.30 8.03
CA ARG A 16 5.67 -15.93 7.52
C ARG A 16 5.41 -17.31 6.93
N LYS A 17 4.65 -18.15 7.63
CA LYS A 17 4.30 -19.49 7.14
C LYS A 17 3.56 -19.41 5.80
N LYS A 18 2.55 -18.54 5.71
CA LYS A 18 1.77 -18.35 4.48
C LYS A 18 2.58 -17.78 3.32
N ILE A 19 3.50 -16.87 3.60
CA ILE A 19 4.43 -16.32 2.60
C ILE A 19 5.33 -17.44 2.06
N HIS A 20 5.88 -18.28 2.95
CA HIS A 20 6.77 -19.36 2.55
C HIS A 20 6.05 -20.45 1.74
N GLU A 21 4.81 -20.77 2.09
CA GLU A 21 3.97 -21.73 1.36
C GLU A 21 3.58 -21.25 -0.04
N ASN A 22 3.65 -19.95 -0.32
CA ASN A 22 3.14 -19.34 -1.56
C ASN A 22 4.20 -18.55 -2.33
N LYS A 23 5.48 -18.94 -2.22
CA LYS A 23 6.61 -18.27 -2.90
C LYS A 23 6.49 -18.21 -4.43
N ASP A 24 5.76 -19.16 -5.03
CA ASP A 24 5.60 -19.23 -6.48
C ASP A 24 4.53 -18.26 -7.02
N LYS A 25 3.86 -17.51 -6.13
CA LYS A 25 2.79 -16.57 -6.45
C LYS A 25 3.20 -15.15 -6.09
N GLN A 26 2.53 -14.17 -6.69
CA GLN A 26 2.65 -12.78 -6.32
C GLN A 26 1.97 -12.55 -4.96
N ILE A 27 2.77 -12.20 -3.96
CA ILE A 27 2.32 -12.02 -2.57
C ILE A 27 1.96 -10.57 -2.32
N ILE A 28 0.69 -10.35 -1.95
CA ILE A 28 0.16 -9.07 -1.48
C ILE A 28 -0.09 -9.19 0.01
N PHE A 29 0.72 -8.52 0.81
CA PHE A 29 0.61 -8.51 2.26
C PHE A 29 -0.10 -7.25 2.76
N SER A 30 -0.99 -7.40 3.74
CA SER A 30 -1.60 -6.29 4.45
C SER A 30 -1.68 -6.58 5.94
N SER A 31 -1.46 -5.56 6.77
CA SER A 31 -1.74 -5.63 8.20
C SER A 31 -2.10 -4.25 8.73
N ASN A 32 -2.83 -4.23 9.84
CA ASN A 32 -3.16 -3.01 10.58
C ASN A 32 -2.05 -2.62 11.59
N ASP A 33 -1.05 -3.49 11.78
CA ASP A 33 0.10 -3.24 12.66
C ASP A 33 1.32 -2.76 11.86
N ASP A 34 1.77 -1.53 12.14
CA ASP A 34 2.91 -0.91 11.48
C ASP A 34 4.25 -1.57 11.84
N GLU A 35 4.38 -2.13 13.04
CA GLU A 35 5.58 -2.90 13.41
C GLU A 35 5.64 -4.22 12.66
N LEU A 36 4.49 -4.90 12.52
CA LEU A 36 4.40 -6.12 11.75
C LEU A 36 4.72 -5.86 10.27
N ASN A 37 4.14 -4.81 9.69
CA ASN A 37 4.44 -4.37 8.32
C ASN A 37 5.95 -4.13 8.13
N ARG A 38 6.62 -3.49 9.10
CA ARG A 38 8.08 -3.30 9.05
C ARG A 38 8.83 -4.62 9.11
N LYS A 39 8.50 -5.50 10.06
CA LYS A 39 9.18 -6.80 10.25
C LYS A 39 9.04 -7.69 9.01
N ILE A 40 7.85 -7.74 8.42
CA ILE A 40 7.60 -8.51 7.18
C ILE A 40 8.39 -7.92 6.02
N LEU A 41 8.33 -6.60 5.83
CA LEU A 41 9.10 -5.92 4.79
C LEU A 41 10.61 -6.13 4.96
N GLU A 42 11.11 -6.25 6.20
CA GLU A 42 12.52 -6.45 6.48
C GLU A 42 12.97 -7.92 6.34
N LYS A 43 12.16 -8.89 6.78
CA LYS A 43 12.59 -10.30 6.88
C LYS A 43 12.10 -11.20 5.74
N GLU A 44 10.96 -10.88 5.15
CA GLU A 44 10.30 -11.76 4.19
C GLU A 44 10.32 -11.17 2.78
N ASP A 45 10.13 -12.03 1.78
CA ASP A 45 10.09 -11.66 0.37
C ASP A 45 8.62 -11.55 -0.06
N ILE A 46 8.14 -10.31 -0.12
CA ILE A 46 6.79 -9.97 -0.58
C ILE A 46 6.89 -9.12 -1.84
N ASN A 47 5.90 -9.19 -2.73
CA ASN A 47 5.91 -8.38 -3.95
C ASN A 47 5.22 -7.03 -3.72
N VAL A 48 4.13 -7.03 -2.94
CA VAL A 48 3.33 -5.83 -2.69
C VAL A 48 2.99 -5.70 -1.21
N LEU A 49 3.20 -4.51 -0.65
CA LEU A 49 2.70 -4.12 0.66
C LEU A 49 1.46 -3.24 0.50
N LEU A 50 0.28 -3.78 0.82
CA LEU A 50 -0.98 -3.05 0.79
C LEU A 50 -1.19 -2.26 2.09
N LEU A 51 -1.34 -0.94 1.96
CA LEU A 51 -1.54 -0.05 3.10
C LEU A 51 -3.01 0.32 3.26
N ASN A 52 -3.59 -0.05 4.41
CA ASN A 52 -4.93 0.36 4.84
C ASN A 52 -4.87 1.71 5.57
N GLN A 53 -5.80 2.61 5.24
CA GLN A 53 -5.81 4.02 5.64
C GLN A 53 -7.08 4.44 6.40
N ALA A 54 -8.15 3.64 6.36
CA ALA A 54 -9.45 4.02 6.91
C ALA A 54 -9.46 4.18 8.45
N SER A 55 -8.76 3.31 9.18
CA SER A 55 -8.89 3.20 10.65
C SER A 55 -7.68 3.76 11.41
N ARG A 56 -7.07 4.84 10.93
CA ARG A 56 -5.87 5.44 11.55
C ARG A 56 -6.21 6.75 12.28
N LYS A 57 -5.64 6.92 13.47
CA LYS A 57 -5.68 8.19 14.22
C LYS A 57 -4.42 9.00 13.91
N ASP A 58 -4.61 10.24 13.47
CA ASP A 58 -3.50 11.15 13.19
C ASP A 58 -2.78 11.57 14.48
N PHE A 59 -1.49 11.86 14.34
CA PHE A 59 -0.71 12.45 15.41
C PHE A 59 -0.94 13.97 15.47
N GLN A 60 -0.60 14.60 16.59
CA GLN A 60 -0.85 16.02 16.81
C GLN A 60 -0.20 16.94 15.74
N LYS A 61 0.93 16.54 15.15
CA LYS A 61 1.68 17.34 14.16
C LYS A 61 1.71 16.74 12.75
N GLN A 62 1.24 15.51 12.56
CA GLN A 62 1.36 14.80 11.29
C GLN A 62 0.27 13.75 11.12
N ARG A 63 -0.09 13.49 9.87
CA ARG A 63 -1.01 12.42 9.51
C ARG A 63 -0.33 11.06 9.72
N ASN A 64 -1.09 10.13 10.28
CA ASN A 64 -0.61 8.76 10.46
C ASN A 64 -1.09 7.91 9.28
N SER A 65 -0.20 7.69 8.30
CA SER A 65 -0.47 6.81 7.16
C SER A 65 0.13 5.40 7.28
N GLY A 66 0.85 5.14 8.38
CA GLY A 66 1.64 3.90 8.58
C GLY A 66 2.84 3.76 7.69
N PHE A 67 3.13 4.77 6.86
CA PHE A 67 4.22 4.74 5.90
C PHE A 67 5.13 5.92 6.14
N ASN A 68 6.40 5.63 6.35
CA ASN A 68 7.42 6.63 6.65
C ASN A 68 8.61 6.48 5.72
N GLN A 69 9.58 7.39 5.83
CA GLN A 69 10.78 7.37 4.98
C GLN A 69 11.64 6.12 5.20
N VAL A 70 11.62 5.51 6.39
CA VAL A 70 12.37 4.28 6.69
C VAL A 70 11.77 3.09 5.95
N LEU A 71 10.45 2.91 6.03
CA LEU A 71 9.72 1.88 5.30
C LEU A 71 9.87 2.06 3.79
N ALA A 72 9.84 3.30 3.29
CA ALA A 72 10.10 3.58 1.89
C ALA A 72 11.49 3.11 1.45
N LYS A 73 12.55 3.42 2.22
CA LYS A 73 13.90 2.93 1.91
C LYS A 73 14.00 1.40 1.94
N LEU A 74 13.35 0.76 2.91
CA LEU A 74 13.30 -0.71 3.01
C LEU A 74 12.60 -1.33 1.80
N ALA A 75 11.42 -0.80 1.44
CA ALA A 75 10.67 -1.24 0.27
C ALA A 75 11.49 -1.07 -1.02
N LYS A 76 12.23 0.04 -1.15
CA LYS A 76 13.12 0.24 -2.30
C LYS A 76 14.26 -0.77 -2.33
N LYS A 77 14.88 -1.08 -1.18
CA LYS A 77 15.99 -2.04 -1.08
C LYS A 77 15.57 -3.44 -1.50
N LYS A 78 14.33 -3.82 -1.20
CA LYS A 78 13.74 -5.13 -1.52
C LYS A 78 12.91 -5.17 -2.81
N ASP A 79 12.86 -4.07 -3.55
CA ASP A 79 12.02 -3.90 -4.74
C ASP A 79 10.53 -4.22 -4.52
N VAL A 80 10.02 -3.89 -3.32
CA VAL A 80 8.61 -4.09 -2.96
C VAL A 80 7.77 -2.92 -3.43
N VAL A 81 6.66 -3.23 -4.09
CA VAL A 81 5.69 -2.25 -4.59
C VAL A 81 4.73 -1.86 -3.46
N ILE A 82 4.33 -0.59 -3.39
CA ILE A 82 3.33 -0.15 -2.40
C ILE A 82 1.93 -0.22 -3.02
N GLY A 83 1.01 -0.92 -2.36
CA GLY A 83 -0.38 -1.02 -2.74
C GLY A 83 -1.25 0.02 -2.02
N ILE A 84 -2.17 0.65 -2.75
CA ILE A 84 -3.27 1.45 -2.19
C ILE A 84 -4.56 0.65 -2.28
N ASN A 85 -5.27 0.50 -1.16
CA ASN A 85 -6.57 -0.17 -1.12
C ASN A 85 -7.66 0.76 -1.65
N LEU A 86 -8.05 0.59 -2.91
CA LEU A 86 -9.06 1.43 -3.57
C LEU A 86 -10.46 1.20 -2.98
N ASN A 87 -10.74 0.01 -2.47
CA ASN A 87 -12.04 -0.31 -1.87
C ASN A 87 -12.31 0.57 -0.64
N GLU A 88 -11.28 0.94 0.13
CA GLU A 88 -11.43 1.86 1.26
C GLU A 88 -11.86 3.26 0.81
N VAL A 89 -11.35 3.74 -0.32
CA VAL A 89 -11.70 5.06 -0.86
C VAL A 89 -13.13 5.09 -1.39
N ILE A 90 -13.56 4.00 -2.03
CA ILE A 90 -14.89 3.89 -2.63
C ILE A 90 -15.96 3.71 -1.55
N ASN A 91 -15.70 2.81 -0.59
CA ASN A 91 -16.66 2.42 0.44
C ASN A 91 -16.64 3.33 1.68
N ALA A 92 -15.84 4.41 1.66
CA ALA A 92 -15.82 5.39 2.74
C ALA A 92 -17.21 6.06 2.87
N GLY A 93 -17.98 5.64 3.87
CA GLY A 93 -19.37 6.08 4.07
C GLY A 93 -19.53 7.57 4.41
N ASN A 94 -18.46 8.25 4.86
CA ASN A 94 -18.49 9.67 5.22
C ASN A 94 -17.44 10.46 4.42
N LYS A 95 -17.82 11.65 3.92
CA LYS A 95 -16.94 12.61 3.24
C LYS A 95 -15.68 12.95 4.04
N LYS A 96 -15.78 13.06 5.38
CA LYS A 96 -14.64 13.32 6.25
C LYS A 96 -13.62 12.19 6.24
N ILE A 97 -14.08 10.95 6.41
CA ILE A 97 -13.21 9.76 6.38
C ILE A 97 -12.56 9.64 5.00
N LYS A 98 -13.33 9.90 3.93
CA LYS A 98 -12.82 9.88 2.57
C LYS A 98 -11.72 10.92 2.36
N SER A 99 -11.90 12.15 2.83
CA SER A 99 -10.86 13.19 2.68
C SER A 99 -9.59 12.86 3.47
N GLU A 100 -9.71 12.27 4.66
CA GLU A 100 -8.58 11.79 5.45
C GLU A 100 -7.80 10.67 4.74
N ILE A 101 -8.51 9.67 4.18
CA ILE A 101 -7.88 8.60 3.39
C ILE A 101 -7.13 9.17 2.19
N LEU A 102 -7.77 10.04 1.40
CA LEU A 102 -7.15 10.66 0.24
C LEU A 102 -5.92 11.48 0.63
N ALA A 103 -6.02 12.24 1.72
CA ALA A 103 -4.92 13.00 2.30
C ALA A 103 -3.69 12.14 2.67
N ARG A 104 -3.92 10.94 3.23
CA ARG A 104 -2.87 9.96 3.56
C ARG A 104 -2.29 9.32 2.29
N ILE A 105 -3.13 9.00 1.31
CA ILE A 105 -2.68 8.47 0.02
C ILE A 105 -1.74 9.46 -0.67
N ARG A 106 -2.10 10.76 -0.72
CA ARG A 106 -1.22 11.80 -1.29
C ARG A 106 0.13 11.87 -0.60
N GLN A 107 0.15 11.73 0.73
CA GLN A 107 1.40 11.69 1.50
C GLN A 107 2.24 10.45 1.14
N ASN A 108 1.61 9.28 1.00
CA ASN A 108 2.30 8.05 0.60
C ASN A 108 2.88 8.14 -0.81
N ILE A 109 2.13 8.74 -1.76
CA ILE A 109 2.61 9.00 -3.12
C ILE A 109 3.85 9.89 -3.11
N MET A 110 3.83 10.98 -2.33
CA MET A 110 4.99 11.86 -2.19
C MET A 110 6.21 11.09 -1.65
N LEU A 111 6.04 10.26 -0.63
CA LEU A 111 7.12 9.44 -0.06
C LEU A 111 7.64 8.41 -1.06
N CYS A 112 6.76 7.76 -1.83
CA CYS A 112 7.14 6.80 -2.86
C CYS A 112 7.89 7.47 -4.01
N ASN A 113 7.40 8.62 -4.48
CA ASN A 113 8.06 9.40 -5.53
C ASN A 113 9.47 9.83 -5.11
N LYS A 114 9.63 10.34 -3.88
CA LYS A 114 10.95 10.72 -3.33
C LYS A 114 11.95 9.55 -3.33
N ASN A 115 11.48 8.33 -3.09
CA ASN A 115 12.32 7.14 -3.01
C ASN A 115 12.30 6.29 -4.29
N LYS A 116 11.66 6.76 -5.37
CA LYS A 116 11.50 6.06 -6.66
C LYS A 116 10.93 4.64 -6.50
N ILE A 117 9.91 4.51 -5.67
CA ILE A 117 9.18 3.25 -5.41
C ILE A 117 7.93 3.23 -6.28
N LYS A 118 7.59 2.07 -6.82
CA LYS A 118 6.38 1.87 -7.62
C LYS A 118 5.15 1.79 -6.71
N MET A 119 4.01 2.23 -7.21
CA MET A 119 2.77 2.20 -6.44
C MET A 119 1.61 1.77 -7.32
N ILE A 120 0.77 0.88 -6.81
CA ILE A 120 -0.36 0.29 -7.55
C ILE A 120 -1.67 0.43 -6.77
N PHE A 121 -2.78 0.54 -7.48
CA PHE A 121 -4.12 0.46 -6.88
C PHE A 121 -4.57 -1.00 -6.84
N ILE A 122 -4.98 -1.47 -5.67
CA ILE A 122 -5.55 -2.80 -5.45
C ILE A 122 -7.00 -2.63 -5.01
N GLY A 123 -7.93 -3.31 -5.69
CA GLY A 123 -9.36 -3.23 -5.38
C GLY A 123 -10.22 -3.75 -6.53
N GLN A 124 -11.46 -3.25 -6.60
CA GLN A 124 -12.37 -3.59 -7.69
C GLN A 124 -11.77 -3.33 -9.07
N LYS A 125 -12.08 -4.22 -10.02
CA LYS A 125 -11.72 -4.06 -11.44
C LYS A 125 -12.33 -2.75 -11.96
N ARG A 126 -11.46 -1.79 -12.26
CA ARG A 126 -11.80 -0.50 -12.87
C ARG A 126 -11.03 -0.34 -14.16
N ASN A 127 -11.48 0.59 -14.99
CA ASN A 127 -10.78 0.92 -16.22
C ASN A 127 -9.37 1.47 -15.87
N PRO A 128 -8.29 0.97 -16.49
CA PRO A 128 -6.94 1.52 -16.28
C PRO A 128 -6.85 3.04 -16.52
N TYR A 129 -7.65 3.59 -17.44
CA TYR A 129 -7.69 5.04 -17.67
C TYR A 129 -8.22 5.83 -16.46
N ASP A 130 -9.20 5.28 -15.73
CA ASP A 130 -9.74 5.90 -14.52
C ASP A 130 -8.70 5.89 -13.40
N LEU A 131 -7.98 4.77 -13.25
CA LEU A 131 -6.91 4.63 -12.26
C LEU A 131 -5.75 5.58 -12.52
N LYS A 132 -5.38 5.76 -13.78
CA LYS A 132 -4.36 6.74 -14.20
C LYS A 132 -4.80 8.16 -13.88
N SER A 133 -6.02 8.52 -14.25
CA SER A 133 -6.59 9.84 -13.99
C SER A 133 -6.66 10.12 -12.48
N LEU A 134 -7.10 9.15 -11.69
CA LEU A 134 -7.12 9.25 -10.22
C LEU A 134 -5.71 9.42 -9.66
N GLY A 135 -4.74 8.62 -10.13
CA GLY A 135 -3.35 8.73 -9.71
C GLY A 135 -2.77 10.11 -9.96
N LEU A 136 -3.00 10.67 -11.15
CA LEU A 136 -2.56 12.02 -11.52
C LEU A 136 -3.16 13.09 -10.60
N VAL A 137 -4.47 13.00 -10.31
CA VAL A 137 -5.16 13.93 -9.39
C VAL A 137 -4.58 13.85 -7.97
N LEU A 138 -4.16 12.67 -7.53
CA LEU A 138 -3.53 12.46 -6.22
C LEU A 138 -2.04 12.87 -6.18
N GLY A 139 -1.46 13.28 -7.31
CA GLY A 139 -0.08 13.75 -7.41
C GLY A 139 0.93 12.65 -7.75
N MET A 140 0.49 11.53 -8.32
CA MET A 140 1.41 10.53 -8.86
C MET A 140 2.07 11.08 -10.14
N PRO A 141 3.40 10.95 -10.30
CA PRO A 141 4.05 11.37 -11.53
C PRO A 141 3.65 10.46 -12.71
N THR A 142 3.77 10.99 -13.93
CA THR A 142 3.43 10.27 -15.17
C THR A 142 4.19 8.96 -15.34
N GLY A 143 5.45 8.90 -14.89
CA GLY A 143 6.25 7.67 -14.91
C GLY A 143 5.65 6.55 -14.03
N MET A 144 5.08 6.91 -12.87
CA MET A 144 4.47 5.96 -11.94
C MET A 144 3.09 5.51 -12.43
N THR A 145 2.32 6.41 -13.04
CA THR A 145 0.97 6.08 -13.56
C THR A 145 1.02 5.28 -14.86
N ARG A 146 2.13 5.30 -15.61
CA ARG A 146 2.29 4.47 -16.82
C ARG A 146 2.21 2.97 -16.52
N GLU A 147 2.64 2.57 -15.32
CA GLU A 147 2.67 1.18 -14.85
C GLU A 147 1.37 0.71 -14.19
N LEU A 148 0.33 1.57 -14.16
CA LEU A 148 -1.04 1.26 -13.71
C LEU A 148 -1.91 0.66 -14.81
#